data_AF-A0A7Y1TAR0-F1
#
_entry.id   AF-A0A7Y1TAR0-F1
#
_cell.length_a   1.000
_cell.length_b   1.000
_cell.length_c   1.000
_cell.angle_alpha   90.00
_cell.angle_beta   90.00
_cell.angle_gamma   90.00
#
_symmetry.space_group_name_H-M   'P 1'
#
loop_
_entity.id
_entity.type
_entity.pdbx_description
1 polymer ?
#
loop_
_entity_poly.entity_id
_entity_poly.type
_entity_poly.pdbx_seq_one_letter_code
_entity_poly.pdbx_strand_id
1 'polypeptide(L)'
;GREYYDFTGAHRKISHQSRMACLRAMDIAVDDPAAVDAAIFELDAKPWTQLLRPLQIADAGENVHVELRLPALEGAQVVSWTMTSEHREEHSGAASLSELSEQGEYHLDGVRYAAYAVPLGPVSAGYYRLSVLVDEQQAEATIAVCPATCYTPREHKPGTGAQRSWGLSCHLYTVRSENNWGIGDFADLKALARYGAGVGMDFLLLNPLHAPNFSSEDFASPYSASDRRFLNPLYISLPDAAEFLGAKKLRQQFDLVLQQEQIEQLRSASHVDYPALAKLKLTALRELFDWFVAQAGDARNDAQKKVAAQYQAFSQYRQPALNDFAAHAAAHPPPGVNYAP
;
A
#
# COMPACT_ATOMS: atom_id res chain seq x y z
N GLY A 1 4.71 -9.07 23.76
CA GLY A 1 4.26 -9.79 24.96
C GLY A 1 5.26 -10.86 25.35
N ARG A 2 5.24 -11.38 26.58
CA ARG A 2 6.12 -12.49 27.04
C ARG A 2 5.46 -13.87 26.93
N GLU A 3 4.16 -13.88 26.64
CA GLU A 3 3.32 -15.07 26.59
C GLU A 3 2.16 -14.85 25.61
N TYR A 4 1.57 -15.94 25.14
CA TYR A 4 0.44 -15.95 24.22
C TYR A 4 -0.33 -17.27 24.34
N TYR A 5 -1.55 -17.32 23.81
CA TYR A 5 -2.28 -18.58 23.61
C TYR A 5 -2.08 -19.05 22.17
N ASP A 6 -1.66 -20.30 21.98
CA ASP A 6 -1.47 -20.87 20.63
C ASP A 6 -2.80 -21.24 19.96
N PHE A 7 -2.75 -21.71 18.71
CA PHE A 7 -3.94 -22.08 17.94
C PHE A 7 -4.74 -23.25 18.54
N THR A 8 -4.17 -23.97 19.51
CA THR A 8 -4.86 -25.04 20.28
C THR A 8 -5.50 -24.52 21.57
N GLY A 9 -5.33 -23.23 21.88
CA GLY A 9 -5.75 -22.61 23.12
C GLY A 9 -4.79 -22.87 24.29
N ALA A 10 -3.62 -23.44 24.05
CA ALA A 10 -2.64 -23.67 25.10
C ALA A 10 -1.86 -22.39 25.40
N HIS A 11 -1.73 -22.07 26.69
CA HIS A 11 -0.90 -20.95 27.13
C HIS A 11 0.59 -21.26 26.93
N ARG A 12 1.31 -20.37 26.24
CA ARG A 12 2.73 -20.50 25.90
C ARG A 12 3.52 -19.31 26.42
N LYS A 13 4.66 -19.61 27.05
CA LYS A 13 5.68 -18.61 27.39
C LYS A 13 6.71 -18.52 26.27
N ILE A 14 7.08 -17.32 25.88
CA ILE A 14 8.11 -17.09 24.87
C ILE A 14 9.48 -17.24 25.55
N SER A 15 10.32 -18.13 25.00
CA SER A 15 11.65 -18.42 25.54
C SER A 15 12.52 -17.15 25.60
N HIS A 16 13.49 -17.11 26.52
CA HIS A 16 14.47 -16.01 26.55
C HIS A 16 15.19 -15.86 25.21
N GLN A 17 15.65 -16.97 24.63
CA GLN A 17 16.34 -16.99 23.34
C GLN A 17 15.50 -16.36 22.22
N SER A 18 14.22 -16.72 22.12
CA SER A 18 13.32 -16.15 21.12
C SER A 18 13.09 -14.65 21.34
N ARG A 19 12.93 -14.20 22.58
CA ARG A 19 12.82 -12.77 22.89
C ARG A 19 14.07 -12.00 22.46
N MET A 20 15.27 -12.53 22.74
CA MET A 20 16.52 -11.92 22.32
C MET A 20 16.66 -11.89 20.80
N ALA A 21 16.29 -12.97 20.11
CA ALA A 21 16.31 -13.03 18.64
C ALA A 21 15.36 -11.99 18.03
N CYS A 22 14.16 -11.80 18.58
CA CYS A 22 13.23 -10.76 18.13
C CYS A 22 13.81 -9.36 18.31
N LEU A 23 14.42 -9.05 19.46
CA LEU A 23 15.03 -7.74 19.71
C LEU A 23 16.21 -7.47 18.75
N ARG A 24 17.07 -8.47 18.50
CA ARG A 24 18.15 -8.33 17.51
C ARG A 24 17.63 -8.12 16.09
N ALA A 25 16.51 -8.75 15.72
CA ALA A 25 15.86 -8.54 14.43
C ALA A 25 15.21 -7.14 14.29
N MET A 26 15.06 -6.41 15.41
CA MET A 26 14.66 -5.01 15.46
C MET A 26 15.87 -4.07 15.60
N ASP A 27 17.07 -4.55 15.26
CA ASP A 27 18.35 -3.83 15.33
C ASP A 27 18.76 -3.38 16.76
N ILE A 28 18.29 -4.08 17.81
CA ILE A 28 18.68 -3.82 19.20
C ILE A 28 19.86 -4.72 19.59
N ALA A 29 20.98 -4.10 19.99
CA ALA A 29 22.17 -4.79 20.50
C ALA A 29 21.97 -5.28 21.94
N VAL A 30 21.28 -6.41 22.11
CA VAL A 30 20.89 -6.96 23.43
C VAL A 30 22.05 -7.40 24.33
N ASP A 31 23.26 -7.57 23.78
CA ASP A 31 24.44 -7.99 24.53
C ASP A 31 25.27 -6.80 25.06
N ASP A 32 24.85 -5.57 24.75
CA ASP A 32 25.46 -4.32 25.23
C ASP A 32 24.47 -3.61 26.18
N PRO A 33 24.72 -3.60 27.50
CA PRO A 33 23.86 -2.92 28.47
C PRO A 33 23.62 -1.45 28.14
N ALA A 34 24.62 -0.73 27.63
CA ALA A 34 24.46 0.68 27.29
C ALA A 34 23.55 0.86 26.07
N ALA A 35 23.63 -0.03 25.09
CA ALA A 35 22.72 -0.03 23.95
C ALA A 35 21.27 -0.39 24.36
N VAL A 36 21.11 -1.28 25.34
CA VAL A 36 19.80 -1.60 25.91
C VAL A 36 19.20 -0.39 26.64
N ASP A 37 19.98 0.28 27.49
CA ASP A 37 19.54 1.48 28.20
C ASP A 37 19.18 2.61 27.22
N ALA A 38 19.98 2.79 26.16
CA ALA A 38 19.68 3.74 25.09
C ALA A 38 18.37 3.39 24.36
N ALA A 39 18.13 2.11 24.05
CA ALA A 39 16.87 1.68 23.43
C ALA A 39 15.65 1.88 24.34
N ILE A 40 15.81 1.65 25.65
CA ILE A 40 14.76 1.95 26.65
C ILE A 40 14.47 3.44 26.66
N PHE A 41 15.50 4.29 26.72
CA PHE A 41 15.32 5.74 26.66
C PHE A 41 14.61 6.19 25.38
N GLU A 42 15.04 5.71 24.21
CA GLU A 42 14.47 6.07 22.90
C GLU A 42 12.99 5.68 22.76
N LEU A 43 12.59 4.53 23.31
CA LEU A 43 11.22 4.00 23.18
C LEU A 43 10.27 4.52 24.27
N ASP A 44 10.77 4.75 25.48
CA ASP A 44 9.94 5.11 26.64
C ASP A 44 10.06 6.59 27.01
N ALA A 45 11.26 7.08 27.30
CA ALA A 45 11.49 8.41 27.87
C ALA A 45 11.52 9.54 26.82
N LYS A 46 12.26 9.37 25.71
CA LYS A 46 12.43 10.38 24.65
C LYS A 46 11.11 10.86 24.04
N PRO A 47 10.08 10.02 23.82
CA PRO A 47 8.79 10.52 23.33
C PRO A 47 8.12 11.52 24.28
N TRP A 48 8.51 11.61 25.56
CA TRP A 48 7.99 12.62 26.50
C TRP A 48 8.71 13.96 26.42
N THR A 49 9.92 13.98 25.87
CA THR A 49 10.68 15.23 25.67
C THR A 49 10.34 15.95 24.38
N GLN A 50 9.50 15.36 23.52
CA GLN A 50 9.02 15.92 22.26
C GLN A 50 7.63 16.52 22.42
N LEU A 51 7.45 17.75 21.93
CA LEU A 51 6.17 18.47 22.03
C LEU A 51 5.00 17.71 21.39
N LEU A 52 5.25 17.09 20.24
CA LEU A 52 4.31 16.23 19.51
C LEU A 52 5.01 14.96 19.08
N ARG A 53 4.25 13.85 19.04
CA ARG A 53 4.67 12.67 18.28
C ARG A 53 4.61 12.98 16.77
N PRO A 54 5.52 12.44 15.94
CA PRO A 54 5.52 12.70 14.50
C PRO A 54 4.22 12.32 13.78
N LEU A 55 3.53 11.28 14.28
CA LEU A 55 2.20 10.87 13.83
C LEU A 55 1.24 10.79 15.01
N GLN A 56 0.09 11.43 14.86
CA GLN A 56 -1.04 11.33 15.77
C GLN A 56 -2.23 10.69 15.04
N ILE A 57 -3.02 9.90 15.75
CA ILE A 57 -4.21 9.26 15.20
C ILE A 57 -5.39 9.67 16.06
N ALA A 58 -6.47 10.09 15.43
CA ALA A 58 -7.71 10.46 16.10
C ALA A 58 -8.92 9.93 15.31
N ASP A 59 -10.05 9.77 15.98
CA ASP A 59 -11.31 9.46 15.30
C ASP A 59 -11.98 10.75 14.83
N ALA A 60 -12.52 10.74 13.61
CA ALA A 60 -13.30 11.84 13.06
C ALA A 60 -14.56 12.11 13.89
N GLY A 61 -14.92 13.37 14.07
CA GLY A 61 -16.10 13.75 14.82
C GLY A 61 -16.02 15.16 15.37
N GLU A 62 -16.90 15.48 16.34
CA GLU A 62 -17.04 16.82 16.92
C GLU A 62 -15.92 17.20 17.90
N ASN A 63 -15.27 16.19 18.50
CA ASN A 63 -14.33 16.38 19.61
C ASN A 63 -12.96 15.75 19.29
N VAL A 64 -12.37 16.15 18.18
CA VAL A 64 -11.02 15.70 17.82
C VAL A 64 -10.00 16.41 18.69
N HIS A 65 -9.05 15.66 19.23
CA HIS A 65 -7.95 16.17 20.03
C HIS A 65 -6.65 15.50 19.64
N VAL A 66 -5.54 16.17 19.98
CA VAL A 66 -4.18 15.65 19.86
C VAL A 66 -3.47 15.72 21.19
N GLU A 67 -2.52 14.83 21.40
CA GLU A 67 -1.71 14.78 22.59
C GLU A 67 -0.52 15.73 22.45
N LEU A 68 -0.41 16.70 23.36
CA LEU A 68 0.69 17.63 23.49
C LEU A 68 1.50 17.29 24.74
N ARG A 69 2.81 17.13 24.63
CA ARG A 69 3.67 16.76 25.77
C ARG A 69 4.67 17.85 26.07
N LEU A 70 4.79 18.25 27.32
CA LEU A 70 5.76 19.27 27.71
C LEU A 70 6.12 19.09 29.19
N PRO A 71 7.26 19.65 29.64
CA PRO A 71 7.50 19.82 31.06
C PRO A 71 6.29 20.47 31.72
N ALA A 72 5.88 20.03 32.90
CA ALA A 72 4.80 20.63 33.65
C ALA A 72 5.18 22.09 33.94
N LEU A 73 4.53 23.00 33.22
CA LEU A 73 4.79 24.43 33.35
C LEU A 73 3.89 25.03 34.43
N GLU A 74 4.42 26.05 35.11
CA GLU A 74 3.63 26.91 35.98
C GLU A 74 3.20 28.16 35.19
N GLY A 75 1.93 28.57 35.31
CA GLY A 75 1.42 29.80 34.70
C GLY A 75 0.34 29.60 33.63
N ALA A 76 -0.04 30.71 32.99
CA ALA A 76 -1.06 30.74 31.93
C ALA A 76 -0.39 30.74 30.55
N GLN A 77 0.13 29.60 30.11
CA GLN A 77 0.60 29.43 28.73
C GLN A 77 -0.58 29.30 27.77
N VAL A 78 -0.41 29.87 26.57
CA VAL A 78 -1.35 29.67 25.47
C VAL A 78 -0.75 28.66 24.51
N VAL A 79 -1.50 27.59 24.23
CA VAL A 79 -1.23 26.66 23.14
C VAL A 79 -1.98 27.16 21.93
N SER A 80 -1.26 27.49 20.86
CA SER A 80 -1.87 27.83 19.56
C SER A 80 -1.51 26.77 18.53
N TRP A 81 -2.42 26.52 17.59
CA TRP A 81 -2.23 25.49 16.59
C TRP A 81 -2.81 25.90 15.24
N THR A 82 -2.20 25.37 14.19
CA THR A 82 -2.66 25.45 12.81
C THR A 82 -2.61 24.06 12.20
N MET A 83 -3.67 23.67 11.50
CA MET A 83 -3.82 22.40 10.84
C MET A 83 -4.19 22.62 9.38
N THR A 84 -3.44 22.02 8.46
CA THR A 84 -3.68 22.09 7.02
C THR A 84 -4.05 20.72 6.46
N SER A 85 -5.21 20.62 5.79
CA SER A 85 -5.69 19.38 5.18
C SER A 85 -4.96 19.03 3.87
N GLU A 86 -5.15 17.81 3.38
CA GLU A 86 -4.71 17.38 2.04
C GLU A 86 -5.28 18.26 0.91
N HIS A 87 -6.42 18.90 1.13
CA HIS A 87 -7.06 19.83 0.20
C HIS A 87 -6.63 21.29 0.40
N ARG A 88 -5.62 21.53 1.25
CA ARG A 88 -5.08 22.85 1.62
C ARG A 88 -6.09 23.75 2.33
N GLU A 89 -7.07 23.15 3.01
CA GLU A 89 -7.96 23.86 3.92
C GLU A 89 -7.23 24.04 5.26
N GLU A 90 -7.32 25.23 5.82
CA GLU A 90 -6.62 25.57 7.06
C GLU A 90 -7.63 25.79 8.19
N HIS A 91 -7.32 25.20 9.33
CA HIS A 91 -8.03 25.39 10.59
C HIS A 91 -7.01 25.79 11.65
N SER A 92 -7.37 26.72 12.52
CA SER A 92 -6.50 27.13 13.61
C SER A 92 -7.32 27.37 14.87
N GLY A 93 -6.62 27.33 16.00
CA GLY A 93 -7.23 27.54 17.30
C GLY A 93 -6.18 27.82 18.35
N ALA A 94 -6.66 28.19 19.53
CA ALA A 94 -5.83 28.37 20.70
C ALA A 94 -6.60 27.95 21.95
N ALA A 95 -5.87 27.51 22.96
CA ALA A 95 -6.41 27.14 24.26
C ALA A 95 -5.42 27.52 25.37
N SER A 96 -5.94 27.85 26.55
CA SER A 96 -5.09 28.01 27.74
C SER A 96 -4.65 26.62 28.21
N LEU A 97 -3.36 26.44 28.48
CA LEU A 97 -2.83 25.17 28.99
C LEU A 97 -3.53 24.72 30.29
N SER A 98 -3.90 25.69 31.14
CA SER A 98 -4.62 25.45 32.40
C SER A 98 -6.05 24.93 32.23
N GLU A 99 -6.63 25.06 31.04
CA GLU A 99 -7.97 24.58 30.70
C GLU A 99 -7.93 23.20 30.03
N LEU A 100 -6.74 22.74 29.62
CA LEU A 100 -6.58 21.45 28.96
C LEU A 100 -6.62 20.31 29.96
N SER A 101 -7.20 19.18 29.53
CA SER A 101 -7.21 17.95 30.34
C SER A 101 -5.86 17.25 30.25
N GLU A 102 -5.24 17.02 31.41
CA GLU A 102 -4.06 16.16 31.53
C GLU A 102 -4.50 14.69 31.39
N GLN A 103 -3.85 13.96 30.48
CA GLN A 103 -4.15 12.56 30.15
C GLN A 103 -3.03 11.59 30.54
N GLY A 104 -1.87 12.12 30.95
CA GLY A 104 -0.75 11.30 31.40
C GLY A 104 0.42 12.13 31.88
N GLU A 105 1.34 11.48 32.58
CA GLU A 105 2.56 12.10 33.10
C GLU A 105 3.75 11.15 33.02
N TYR A 106 4.94 11.73 33.04
CA TYR A 106 6.21 11.01 33.08
C TYR A 106 7.25 11.79 33.86
N HIS A 107 8.12 11.12 34.61
CA HIS A 107 9.18 11.77 35.36
C HIS A 107 10.54 11.35 34.79
N LEU A 108 11.31 12.33 34.32
CA LEU A 108 12.63 12.13 33.74
C LEU A 108 13.60 13.15 34.33
N ASP A 109 14.69 12.68 34.95
CA ASP A 109 15.75 13.51 35.53
C ASP A 109 15.25 14.64 36.46
N GLY A 110 14.21 14.35 37.25
CA GLY A 110 13.59 15.31 38.17
C GLY A 110 12.62 16.30 37.53
N VAL A 111 12.42 16.23 36.21
CA VAL A 111 11.41 16.99 35.48
C VAL A 111 10.15 16.14 35.32
N ARG A 112 9.01 16.69 35.73
CA ARG A 112 7.69 16.13 35.43
C ARG A 112 7.26 16.60 34.05
N TYR A 113 6.94 15.67 33.16
CA TYR A 113 6.30 15.91 31.88
C TYR A 113 4.83 15.56 32.00
N ALA A 114 3.98 16.36 31.36
CA ALA A 114 2.54 16.15 31.29
C ALA A 114 2.09 16.06 29.83
N ALA A 115 1.13 15.19 29.57
CA ALA A 115 0.45 15.03 28.29
C ALA A 115 -0.94 15.67 28.38
N TYR A 116 -1.23 16.64 27.51
CA TYR A 116 -2.48 17.37 27.46
C TYR A 116 -3.25 17.07 26.18
N ALA A 117 -4.56 16.94 26.29
CA ALA A 117 -5.44 16.89 25.13
C ALA A 117 -5.74 18.30 24.62
N VAL A 118 -5.18 18.65 23.46
CA VAL A 118 -5.48 19.90 22.77
C VAL A 118 -6.67 19.69 21.85
N PRO A 119 -7.81 20.39 22.07
CA PRO A 119 -8.97 20.25 21.19
C PRO A 119 -8.70 20.93 19.85
N LEU A 120 -8.92 20.19 18.78
CA LEU A 120 -8.90 20.68 17.39
C LEU A 120 -10.31 21.03 16.89
N GLY A 121 -11.34 20.65 17.65
CA GLY A 121 -12.75 20.86 17.30
C GLY A 121 -13.27 19.79 16.33
N PRO A 122 -14.30 20.11 15.54
CA PRO A 122 -14.85 19.18 14.57
C PRO A 122 -13.91 19.01 13.37
N VAL A 123 -13.46 17.78 13.14
CA VAL A 123 -12.53 17.46 12.04
C VAL A 123 -13.03 16.22 11.29
N SER A 124 -13.05 16.31 9.96
CA SER A 124 -13.41 15.19 9.08
C SER A 124 -12.27 14.18 8.95
N ALA A 125 -12.58 13.00 8.43
CA ALA A 125 -11.55 12.01 8.15
C ALA A 125 -10.60 12.50 7.05
N GLY A 126 -9.30 12.31 7.25
CA GLY A 126 -8.26 12.73 6.30
C GLY A 126 -6.88 12.82 6.96
N TYR A 127 -5.87 13.16 6.17
CA TYR A 127 -4.55 13.52 6.70
C TYR A 127 -4.41 15.04 6.81
N TYR A 128 -3.77 15.48 7.89
CA TYR A 128 -3.45 16.89 8.06
C TYR A 128 -2.02 17.08 8.57
N ARG A 129 -1.44 18.22 8.23
CA ARG A 129 -0.21 18.71 8.85
C ARG A 129 -0.59 19.65 9.98
N LEU A 130 -0.20 19.31 11.19
CA LEU A 130 -0.40 20.10 12.39
C LEU A 130 0.90 20.85 12.73
N SER A 131 0.78 22.12 13.05
CA SER A 131 1.82 22.92 13.72
C SER A 131 1.25 23.41 15.04
N VAL A 132 1.98 23.20 16.14
CA VAL A 132 1.64 23.72 17.46
C VAL A 132 2.74 24.66 17.93
N LEU A 133 2.33 25.76 18.56
CA LEU A 133 3.20 26.74 19.20
C LEU A 133 2.77 26.91 20.66
N VAL A 134 3.71 26.70 21.58
CA VAL A 134 3.56 26.97 23.02
C VAL A 134 4.71 27.87 23.44
N ASP A 135 4.41 29.08 23.87
CA ASP A 135 5.39 30.15 24.08
C ASP A 135 6.29 30.34 22.83
N GLU A 136 7.59 30.01 22.93
CA GLU A 136 8.56 30.07 21.82
C GLU A 136 8.82 28.69 21.17
N GLN A 137 8.22 27.61 21.68
CA GLN A 137 8.45 26.26 21.19
C GLN A 137 7.44 25.89 20.11
N GLN A 138 7.94 25.55 18.92
CA GLN A 138 7.14 25.07 17.82
C GLN A 138 7.42 23.59 17.53
N ALA A 139 6.38 22.83 17.22
CA ALA A 139 6.51 21.48 16.69
C ALA A 139 5.49 21.20 15.61
N GLU A 140 5.82 20.24 14.74
CA GLU A 140 4.94 19.77 13.69
C GLU A 140 4.69 18.27 13.80
N ALA A 141 3.52 17.84 13.34
CA ALA A 141 3.15 16.44 13.24
C ALA A 141 2.22 16.20 12.04
N THR A 142 2.15 14.95 11.60
CA THR A 142 1.01 14.46 10.81
C THR A 142 -0.09 14.00 11.75
N ILE A 143 -1.33 14.39 11.49
CA ILE A 143 -2.51 13.78 12.12
C ILE A 143 -3.28 12.99 11.06
N ALA A 144 -3.55 11.72 11.36
CA ALA A 144 -4.46 10.88 10.60
C ALA A 144 -5.79 10.81 11.36
N VAL A 145 -6.81 11.47 10.80
CA VAL A 145 -8.16 11.44 11.35
C VAL A 145 -8.95 10.33 10.66
N CYS A 146 -9.34 9.31 11.42
CA CYS A 146 -9.90 8.07 10.93
C CYS A 146 -11.44 8.08 11.02
N PRO A 147 -12.16 7.56 10.01
CA PRO A 147 -13.59 7.33 10.18
C PRO A 147 -13.83 6.18 11.17
N ALA A 148 -14.87 6.29 11.99
CA ALA A 148 -15.22 5.29 13.01
C ALA A 148 -15.54 3.89 12.43
N THR A 149 -15.91 3.82 11.15
CA THR A 149 -16.22 2.57 10.46
C THR A 149 -15.66 2.57 9.04
N CYS A 150 -15.26 1.41 8.54
CA CYS A 150 -14.94 1.23 7.13
C CYS A 150 -16.15 1.55 6.23
N TYR A 151 -15.86 1.86 4.97
CA TYR A 151 -16.90 2.04 3.96
C TYR A 151 -17.80 0.80 3.84
N THR A 152 -19.10 1.03 3.84
CA THR A 152 -20.11 0.01 3.57
C THR A 152 -21.02 0.52 2.45
N PRO A 153 -21.18 -0.22 1.34
CA PRO A 153 -22.12 0.13 0.27
C PRO A 153 -23.52 0.40 0.83
N ARG A 154 -24.24 1.34 0.23
CA ARG A 154 -25.51 1.85 0.77
C ARG A 154 -26.54 0.74 0.93
N GLU A 155 -26.61 -0.17 -0.04
CA GLU A 155 -27.47 -1.35 -0.09
C GLU A 155 -27.21 -2.38 1.02
N HIS A 156 -26.06 -2.30 1.71
CA HIS A 156 -25.70 -3.18 2.83
C HIS A 156 -25.74 -2.49 4.19
N LYS A 157 -26.13 -1.22 4.25
CA LYS A 157 -26.23 -0.51 5.54
C LYS A 157 -27.35 -1.12 6.39
N PRO A 158 -27.11 -1.36 7.70
CA PRO A 158 -28.17 -1.75 8.62
C PRO A 158 -29.34 -0.75 8.58
N GLY A 159 -30.58 -1.26 8.60
CA GLY A 159 -31.78 -0.44 8.63
C GLY A 159 -32.32 0.03 7.26
N THR A 160 -31.62 -0.22 6.15
CA THR A 160 -32.10 0.13 4.79
C THR A 160 -32.71 -1.05 4.03
N GLY A 161 -33.07 -2.14 4.73
CA GLY A 161 -33.47 -3.39 4.08
C GLY A 161 -32.26 -4.08 3.40
N ALA A 162 -31.16 -4.21 4.15
CA ALA A 162 -29.87 -4.69 3.64
C ALA A 162 -30.02 -5.91 2.73
N GLN A 163 -29.58 -5.77 1.48
CA GLN A 163 -29.65 -6.85 0.51
C GLN A 163 -28.52 -7.85 0.77
N ARG A 164 -28.80 -9.13 0.58
CA ARG A 164 -27.76 -10.15 0.55
C ARG A 164 -27.06 -10.06 -0.80
N SER A 165 -25.76 -9.78 -0.77
CA SER A 165 -24.92 -9.88 -1.95
C SER A 165 -24.31 -11.25 -2.11
N TRP A 166 -24.02 -11.59 -3.35
CA TRP A 166 -23.26 -12.77 -3.69
C TRP A 166 -22.32 -12.45 -4.85
N GLY A 167 -21.26 -13.24 -4.95
CA GLY A 167 -20.22 -13.04 -5.94
C GLY A 167 -19.46 -14.34 -6.17
N LEU A 168 -18.51 -14.29 -7.09
CA LEU A 168 -17.63 -15.42 -7.38
C LEU A 168 -16.27 -15.18 -6.75
N SER A 169 -15.79 -16.15 -5.98
CA SER A 169 -14.39 -16.23 -5.59
C SER A 169 -13.62 -17.05 -6.62
N CYS A 170 -12.64 -16.45 -7.28
CA CYS A 170 -11.80 -17.15 -8.24
C CYS A 170 -10.33 -16.80 -8.06
N HIS A 171 -9.47 -17.77 -8.37
CA HIS A 171 -8.06 -17.52 -8.57
C HIS A 171 -7.89 -17.14 -10.04
N LEU A 172 -7.61 -15.87 -10.34
CA LEU A 172 -7.60 -15.35 -11.71
C LEU A 172 -6.67 -16.17 -12.61
N TYR A 173 -5.51 -16.59 -12.11
CA TYR A 173 -4.56 -17.41 -12.86
C TYR A 173 -5.12 -18.76 -13.33
N THR A 174 -6.19 -19.27 -12.71
CA THR A 174 -6.84 -20.53 -13.12
C THR A 174 -7.91 -20.34 -14.20
N VAL A 175 -8.29 -19.11 -14.53
CA VAL A 175 -9.32 -18.86 -15.54
C VAL A 175 -8.78 -19.21 -16.92
N ARG A 176 -9.56 -19.95 -17.69
CA ARG A 176 -9.27 -20.33 -19.07
C ARG A 176 -10.28 -19.64 -19.99
N SER A 177 -9.81 -19.16 -21.13
CA SER A 177 -10.66 -18.62 -22.21
C SER A 177 -10.06 -18.99 -23.55
N GLU A 178 -10.72 -18.73 -24.68
CA GLU A 178 -10.17 -18.94 -26.03
C GLU A 178 -9.02 -17.99 -26.40
N ASN A 179 -8.87 -16.89 -25.67
CA ASN A 179 -8.00 -15.78 -26.08
C ASN A 179 -6.84 -15.49 -25.11
N ASN A 180 -6.68 -16.28 -24.05
CA ASN A 180 -5.58 -16.14 -23.11
C ASN A 180 -4.38 -17.04 -23.43
N TRP A 181 -3.22 -16.66 -22.91
CA TRP A 181 -1.93 -17.30 -23.22
C TRP A 181 -1.59 -18.45 -22.25
N GLY A 182 -2.61 -19.13 -21.72
CA GLY A 182 -2.43 -20.22 -20.73
C GLY A 182 -2.48 -19.76 -19.26
N ILE A 183 -2.85 -18.51 -19.02
CA ILE A 183 -3.17 -17.96 -17.69
C ILE A 183 -4.38 -17.05 -17.83
N GLY A 184 -5.26 -17.04 -16.84
CA GLY A 184 -6.33 -16.03 -16.80
C GLY A 184 -5.75 -14.64 -16.61
N ASP A 185 -6.16 -13.67 -17.43
CA ASP A 185 -5.60 -12.32 -17.46
C ASP A 185 -6.67 -11.22 -17.30
N PHE A 186 -6.29 -9.94 -17.45
CA PHE A 186 -7.23 -8.83 -17.27
C PHE A 186 -8.36 -8.78 -18.31
N ALA A 187 -8.17 -9.36 -19.50
CA ALA A 187 -9.26 -9.50 -20.47
C ALA A 187 -10.27 -10.54 -19.97
N ASP A 188 -9.79 -11.65 -19.40
CA ASP A 188 -10.64 -12.67 -18.79
C ASP A 188 -11.39 -12.13 -17.57
N LEU A 189 -10.72 -11.35 -16.72
CA LEU A 189 -11.35 -10.70 -15.57
C LEU A 189 -12.49 -9.78 -16.01
N LYS A 190 -12.28 -8.99 -17.07
CA LYS A 190 -13.30 -8.12 -17.66
C LYS A 190 -14.48 -8.91 -18.22
N ALA A 191 -14.21 -10.03 -18.89
CA ALA A 191 -15.25 -10.92 -19.41
C ALA A 191 -16.06 -11.56 -18.27
N LEU A 192 -15.38 -12.05 -17.23
CA LEU A 192 -15.98 -12.66 -16.05
C LEU A 192 -16.84 -11.65 -15.26
N ALA A 193 -16.38 -10.41 -15.12
CA ALA A 193 -17.16 -9.34 -14.48
C ALA A 193 -18.44 -9.01 -15.26
N ARG A 194 -18.36 -8.94 -16.59
CA ARG A 194 -19.54 -8.71 -17.45
C ARG A 194 -20.53 -9.87 -17.38
N TYR A 195 -20.03 -11.10 -17.42
CA TYR A 195 -20.86 -12.28 -17.26
C TYR A 195 -21.54 -12.31 -15.88
N GLY A 196 -20.76 -12.09 -14.82
CA GLY A 196 -21.23 -12.05 -13.44
C GLY A 196 -22.33 -11.01 -13.23
N ALA A 197 -22.11 -9.78 -13.71
CA ALA A 197 -23.14 -8.74 -13.67
C ALA A 197 -24.43 -9.15 -14.41
N GLY A 198 -24.31 -9.85 -15.54
CA GLY A 198 -25.45 -10.37 -16.31
C GLY A 198 -26.29 -11.41 -15.58
N VAL A 199 -25.72 -12.11 -14.58
CA VAL A 199 -26.44 -13.08 -13.74
C VAL A 199 -26.71 -12.55 -12.33
N GLY A 200 -26.40 -11.28 -12.04
CA GLY A 200 -26.67 -10.63 -10.76
C GLY A 200 -25.61 -10.84 -9.68
N MET A 201 -24.36 -11.14 -10.03
CA MET A 201 -23.23 -11.08 -9.09
C MET A 201 -22.86 -9.62 -8.77
N ASP A 202 -22.60 -9.34 -7.50
CA ASP A 202 -22.21 -8.01 -7.03
C ASP A 202 -20.69 -7.80 -7.00
N PHE A 203 -19.92 -8.87 -6.87
CA PHE A 203 -18.47 -8.79 -6.77
C PHE A 203 -17.73 -10.04 -7.30
N LEU A 204 -16.45 -9.84 -7.60
CA LEU A 204 -15.48 -10.90 -7.80
C LEU A 204 -14.41 -10.81 -6.72
N LEU A 205 -14.17 -11.90 -6.00
CA LEU A 205 -13.07 -12.02 -5.05
C LEU A 205 -11.89 -12.72 -5.75
N LEU A 206 -10.73 -12.06 -5.77
CA LEU A 206 -9.54 -12.53 -6.47
C LEU A 206 -8.44 -12.95 -5.49
N ASN A 207 -7.51 -13.78 -5.98
CA ASN A 207 -6.20 -13.90 -5.36
C ASN A 207 -5.44 -12.56 -5.41
N PRO A 208 -4.41 -12.35 -4.56
CA PRO A 208 -3.55 -11.19 -4.69
C PRO A 208 -2.90 -11.10 -6.08
N LEU A 209 -2.87 -9.89 -6.63
CA LEU A 209 -2.34 -9.61 -7.97
C LEU A 209 -0.98 -8.90 -7.93
N HIS A 210 -0.28 -9.02 -6.80
CA HIS A 210 0.96 -8.32 -6.51
C HIS A 210 2.12 -8.76 -7.41
N ALA A 211 3.07 -7.84 -7.64
CA ALA A 211 4.26 -8.11 -8.43
C ALA A 211 5.08 -9.27 -7.82
N PRO A 212 5.39 -10.34 -8.58
CA PRO A 212 6.17 -11.46 -8.10
C PRO A 212 7.67 -11.13 -8.13
N ASN A 213 8.48 -11.90 -7.39
CA ASN A 213 9.92 -11.91 -7.61
C ASN A 213 10.26 -12.98 -8.66
N PHE A 214 10.39 -12.60 -9.94
CA PHE A 214 10.67 -13.55 -11.04
C PHE A 214 11.99 -14.31 -10.92
N SER A 215 12.90 -13.89 -10.03
CA SER A 215 14.16 -14.60 -9.76
C SER A 215 14.04 -15.71 -8.70
N SER A 216 12.91 -15.78 -7.99
CA SER A 216 12.64 -16.78 -6.94
C SER A 216 12.05 -18.07 -7.54
N GLU A 217 12.33 -19.22 -6.93
CA GLU A 217 11.68 -20.50 -7.29
C GLU A 217 10.17 -20.50 -7.01
N ASP A 218 9.72 -19.74 -6.01
CA ASP A 218 8.32 -19.69 -5.56
C ASP A 218 7.53 -18.50 -6.15
N PHE A 219 8.01 -17.89 -7.23
CA PHE A 219 7.41 -16.67 -7.81
C PHE A 219 5.95 -16.83 -8.27
N ALA A 220 5.50 -18.08 -8.45
CA ALA A 220 4.12 -18.40 -8.77
C ALA A 220 3.14 -18.14 -7.60
N SER A 221 3.62 -18.17 -6.35
CA SER A 221 2.77 -17.95 -5.17
C SER A 221 2.28 -16.50 -5.10
N PRO A 222 0.95 -16.25 -5.13
CA PRO A 222 0.39 -14.91 -4.99
C PRO A 222 0.70 -14.26 -3.62
N TYR A 223 1.08 -15.06 -2.63
CA TYR A 223 1.33 -14.62 -1.25
C TYR A 223 2.81 -14.39 -0.94
N SER A 224 3.71 -14.69 -1.89
CA SER A 224 5.16 -14.45 -1.81
C SER A 224 5.59 -13.30 -2.73
N ALA A 225 4.87 -12.18 -2.66
CA ALA A 225 5.07 -11.03 -3.54
C ALA A 225 6.40 -10.30 -3.27
N SER A 226 7.02 -9.77 -4.32
CA SER A 226 8.17 -8.85 -4.20
C SER A 226 7.73 -7.50 -3.68
N ASP A 227 6.63 -6.96 -4.21
CA ASP A 227 6.06 -5.69 -3.77
C ASP A 227 4.52 -5.74 -3.83
N ARG A 228 3.86 -5.37 -2.72
CA ARG A 228 2.39 -5.39 -2.59
C ARG A 228 1.70 -4.17 -3.22
N ARG A 229 2.46 -3.14 -3.62
CA ARG A 229 1.97 -1.89 -4.24
C ARG A 229 1.84 -2.01 -5.75
N PHE A 230 2.65 -2.85 -6.39
CA PHE A 230 2.69 -3.02 -7.85
C PHE A 230 2.05 -4.34 -8.28
N LEU A 231 1.67 -4.42 -9.55
CA LEU A 231 0.90 -5.55 -10.11
C LEU A 231 1.79 -6.54 -10.86
N ASN A 232 1.38 -7.81 -10.88
CA ASN A 232 2.01 -8.86 -11.67
C ASN A 232 1.77 -8.62 -13.17
N PRO A 233 2.83 -8.40 -13.98
CA PRO A 233 2.68 -8.12 -15.41
C PRO A 233 2.17 -9.32 -16.22
N LEU A 234 2.21 -10.54 -15.67
CA LEU A 234 1.68 -11.73 -16.36
C LEU A 234 0.16 -11.68 -16.56
N TYR A 235 -0.56 -10.85 -15.80
CA TYR A 235 -2.00 -10.62 -15.99
C TYR A 235 -2.32 -9.62 -17.10
N ILE A 236 -1.33 -9.01 -17.77
CA ILE A 236 -1.59 -8.16 -18.94
C ILE A 236 -2.07 -9.01 -20.11
N SER A 237 -3.22 -8.65 -20.69
CA SER A 237 -3.63 -9.13 -22.01
C SER A 237 -2.81 -8.41 -23.08
N LEU A 238 -1.95 -9.16 -23.77
CA LEU A 238 -1.07 -8.62 -24.82
C LEU A 238 -1.85 -8.08 -26.03
N PRO A 239 -2.89 -8.77 -26.54
CA PRO A 239 -3.73 -8.23 -27.61
C PRO A 239 -4.42 -6.90 -27.22
N ASP A 240 -4.97 -6.82 -26.01
CA ASP A 240 -5.64 -5.60 -25.53
C ASP A 240 -4.62 -4.45 -25.32
N ALA A 241 -3.43 -4.76 -24.79
CA ALA A 241 -2.37 -3.78 -24.63
C ALA A 241 -1.88 -3.24 -25.98
N ALA A 242 -1.67 -4.11 -26.98
CA ALA A 242 -1.30 -3.70 -28.33
C ALA A 242 -2.38 -2.85 -29.01
N GLU A 243 -3.65 -3.19 -28.83
CA GLU A 243 -4.77 -2.40 -29.33
C GLU A 243 -4.84 -1.02 -28.64
N PHE A 244 -4.71 -0.98 -27.32
CA PHE A 244 -4.70 0.26 -26.54
C PHE A 244 -3.57 1.21 -26.98
N LEU A 245 -2.39 0.68 -27.28
CA LEU A 245 -1.26 1.45 -27.79
C LEU A 245 -1.38 1.84 -29.27
N GLY A 246 -2.34 1.27 -30.01
CA GLY A 246 -2.47 1.44 -31.46
C GLY A 246 -1.41 0.67 -32.27
N ALA A 247 -0.76 -0.32 -31.66
CA ALA A 247 0.29 -1.14 -32.26
C ALA A 247 -0.31 -2.24 -33.16
N LYS A 248 -0.99 -1.84 -34.24
CA LYS A 248 -1.76 -2.76 -35.12
C LYS A 248 -0.97 -3.98 -35.62
N LYS A 249 0.31 -3.79 -35.96
CA LYS A 249 1.18 -4.90 -36.42
C LYS A 249 1.47 -5.90 -35.31
N LEU A 250 1.82 -5.42 -34.12
CA LEU A 250 2.04 -6.27 -32.94
C LEU A 250 0.74 -6.96 -32.52
N ARG A 251 -0.41 -6.27 -32.63
CA ARG A 251 -1.71 -6.90 -32.39
C ARG A 251 -1.93 -8.11 -33.31
N GLN A 252 -1.76 -7.93 -34.61
CA GLN A 252 -1.88 -9.03 -35.59
C GLN A 252 -0.89 -10.16 -35.31
N GLN A 253 0.35 -9.82 -34.92
CA GLN A 253 1.34 -10.81 -34.51
C GLN A 253 0.88 -11.60 -33.27
N PHE A 254 0.35 -10.93 -32.25
CA PHE A 254 -0.16 -11.60 -31.04
C PHE A 254 -1.39 -12.46 -31.32
N ASP A 255 -2.27 -12.04 -32.24
CA ASP A 255 -3.40 -12.85 -32.70
C ASP A 255 -2.93 -14.13 -33.42
N LEU A 256 -1.81 -14.07 -34.15
CA LEU A 256 -1.19 -15.26 -34.76
C LEU A 256 -0.50 -16.14 -33.71
N VAL A 257 0.13 -15.55 -32.68
CA VAL A 257 0.72 -16.30 -31.56
C VAL A 257 -0.33 -17.12 -30.83
N LEU A 258 -1.54 -16.57 -30.63
CA LEU A 258 -2.67 -17.30 -30.02
C LEU A 258 -3.04 -18.60 -30.75
N GLN A 259 -2.73 -18.70 -32.05
CA GLN A 259 -3.02 -19.87 -32.87
C GLN A 259 -1.87 -20.90 -32.89
N GLN A 260 -0.75 -20.60 -32.23
CA GLN A 260 0.41 -21.50 -32.20
C GLN A 260 0.20 -22.68 -31.26
N GLU A 261 0.75 -23.84 -31.63
CA GLU A 261 0.69 -25.06 -30.83
C GLU A 261 1.22 -24.86 -29.40
N GLN A 262 2.27 -24.04 -29.23
CA GLN A 262 2.81 -23.72 -27.91
C GLN A 262 1.77 -23.07 -26.99
N ILE A 263 0.95 -22.14 -27.50
CA ILE A 263 -0.11 -21.50 -26.71
C ILE A 263 -1.19 -22.53 -26.37
N GLU A 264 -1.57 -23.39 -27.31
CA GLU A 264 -2.56 -24.44 -27.06
C GLU A 264 -2.08 -25.45 -26.00
N GLN A 265 -0.79 -25.81 -26.00
CA GLN A 265 -0.17 -26.63 -24.96
C GLN A 265 -0.26 -25.94 -23.58
N LEU A 266 0.08 -24.64 -23.49
CA LEU A 266 -0.02 -23.89 -22.23
C LEU A 266 -1.47 -23.74 -21.72
N ARG A 267 -2.44 -23.64 -22.64
CA ARG A 267 -3.87 -23.54 -22.33
C ARG A 267 -4.48 -24.86 -21.85
N SER A 268 -4.10 -25.96 -22.50
CA SER A 268 -4.61 -27.30 -22.22
C SER A 268 -3.91 -28.00 -21.05
N ALA A 269 -2.75 -27.50 -20.60
CA ALA A 269 -2.04 -28.03 -19.44
C ALA A 269 -2.91 -28.05 -18.17
N SER A 270 -2.76 -29.11 -17.35
CA SER A 270 -3.47 -29.23 -16.07
C SER A 270 -3.03 -28.19 -15.02
N HIS A 271 -1.82 -27.65 -15.17
CA HIS A 271 -1.25 -26.61 -14.33
C HIS A 271 -0.76 -25.45 -15.18
N VAL A 272 -0.69 -24.27 -14.58
CA VAL A 272 -0.09 -23.10 -15.24
C VAL A 272 1.43 -23.29 -15.25
N ASP A 273 2.01 -23.37 -16.45
CA ASP A 273 3.46 -23.39 -16.63
C ASP A 273 4.00 -21.95 -16.53
N TYR A 274 4.22 -21.50 -15.29
CA TYR A 274 4.68 -20.15 -14.99
C TYR A 274 6.03 -19.79 -15.65
N PRO A 275 7.07 -20.65 -15.65
CA PRO A 275 8.33 -20.35 -16.33
C PRO A 275 8.17 -20.12 -17.84
N ALA A 276 7.47 -21.02 -18.55
CA ALA A 276 7.28 -20.88 -19.99
C ALA A 276 6.43 -19.65 -20.33
N LEU A 277 5.35 -19.45 -19.58
CA LEU A 277 4.47 -18.29 -19.70
C LEU A 277 5.20 -16.97 -19.42
N ALA A 278 5.99 -16.90 -18.35
CA ALA A 278 6.69 -15.69 -17.95
C ALA A 278 7.69 -15.27 -19.03
N LYS A 279 8.50 -16.21 -19.52
CA LYS A 279 9.41 -15.97 -20.65
C LYS A 279 8.64 -15.42 -21.85
N LEU A 280 7.56 -16.08 -22.25
CA LEU A 280 6.78 -15.71 -23.43
C LEU A 280 6.13 -14.32 -23.29
N LYS A 281 5.40 -14.07 -22.20
CA LYS A 281 4.72 -12.79 -21.99
C LYS A 281 5.69 -11.64 -21.78
N LEU A 282 6.79 -11.84 -21.07
CA LEU A 282 7.76 -10.77 -20.80
C LEU A 282 8.57 -10.39 -22.05
N THR A 283 8.89 -11.35 -22.92
CA THR A 283 9.45 -11.05 -24.25
C THR A 283 8.47 -10.22 -25.08
N ALA A 284 7.20 -10.61 -25.16
CA ALA A 284 6.20 -9.87 -25.91
C ALA A 284 5.93 -8.46 -25.34
N LEU A 285 5.95 -8.32 -24.00
CA LEU A 285 5.87 -7.01 -23.34
C LEU A 285 7.08 -6.13 -23.65
N ARG A 286 8.28 -6.72 -23.80
CA ARG A 286 9.47 -5.96 -24.23
C ARG A 286 9.33 -5.47 -25.66
N GLU A 287 8.89 -6.31 -26.60
CA GLU A 287 8.61 -5.90 -27.98
C GLU A 287 7.58 -4.75 -28.03
N LEU A 288 6.54 -4.85 -27.20
CA LEU A 288 5.51 -3.82 -27.09
C LEU A 288 6.06 -2.51 -26.52
N PHE A 289 6.94 -2.60 -25.51
CA PHE A 289 7.61 -1.44 -24.93
C PHE A 289 8.58 -0.78 -25.91
N ASP A 290 9.40 -1.56 -26.63
CA ASP A 290 10.33 -1.06 -27.64
C ASP A 290 9.56 -0.34 -28.75
N TRP A 291 8.42 -0.88 -29.18
CA TRP A 291 7.52 -0.20 -30.10
C TRP A 291 7.01 1.13 -29.50
N PHE A 292 6.54 1.12 -28.25
CA PHE A 292 6.03 2.32 -27.58
C PHE A 292 7.08 3.44 -27.49
N VAL A 293 8.33 3.09 -27.21
CA VAL A 293 9.49 3.99 -27.15
C VAL A 293 9.88 4.47 -28.55
N ALA A 294 9.94 3.58 -29.55
CA ALA A 294 10.26 3.96 -30.93
C ALA A 294 9.21 4.92 -31.51
N GLN A 295 7.95 4.78 -31.09
CA GLN A 295 6.89 5.71 -31.44
C GLN A 295 6.94 7.02 -30.62
N ALA A 296 7.96 7.30 -29.81
CA ALA A 296 8.01 8.49 -28.96
C ALA A 296 8.33 9.83 -29.62
N GLY A 297 8.62 9.85 -30.93
CA GLY A 297 8.91 11.07 -31.70
C GLY A 297 7.67 11.85 -32.19
N ASP A 298 7.92 12.89 -33.01
CA ASP A 298 6.90 13.82 -33.53
C ASP A 298 5.81 13.16 -34.41
N ALA A 299 6.04 11.93 -34.87
CA ALA A 299 5.13 11.16 -35.72
C ALA A 299 3.93 10.54 -34.98
N ARG A 300 3.78 10.75 -33.65
CA ARG A 300 2.61 10.27 -32.92
C ARG A 300 1.32 10.90 -33.40
N ASN A 301 0.30 10.08 -33.60
CA ASN A 301 -1.08 10.59 -33.66
C ASN A 301 -1.53 11.04 -32.25
N ASP A 302 -2.65 11.77 -32.19
CA ASP A 302 -3.13 12.36 -30.94
C ASP A 302 -3.45 11.32 -29.85
N ALA A 303 -3.94 10.14 -30.23
CA ALA A 303 -4.20 9.05 -29.30
C ALA A 303 -2.90 8.54 -28.65
N GLN A 304 -1.84 8.35 -29.45
CA GLN A 304 -0.52 7.92 -28.95
C GLN A 304 0.13 8.98 -28.06
N LYS A 305 -0.02 10.27 -28.39
CA LYS A 305 0.45 11.37 -27.52
C LYS A 305 -0.24 11.33 -26.16
N LYS A 306 -1.56 11.12 -26.15
CA LYS A 306 -2.35 11.01 -24.91
C LYS A 306 -1.86 9.86 -24.03
N VAL A 307 -1.65 8.68 -24.60
CA VAL A 307 -1.16 7.51 -23.84
C VAL A 307 0.21 7.78 -23.24
N ALA A 308 1.12 8.42 -23.98
CA ALA A 308 2.43 8.75 -23.45
C ALA A 308 2.41 9.78 -22.32
N ALA A 309 1.55 10.79 -22.43
CA ALA A 309 1.32 11.73 -21.33
C ALA A 309 0.76 11.02 -20.08
N GLN A 310 -0.16 10.06 -20.26
CA GLN A 310 -0.67 9.23 -19.16
C GLN A 310 0.41 8.36 -18.51
N TYR A 311 1.29 7.75 -19.32
CA TYR A 311 2.43 6.98 -18.83
C TYR A 311 3.40 7.85 -18.00
N GLN A 312 3.71 9.05 -18.48
CA GLN A 312 4.58 10.00 -17.76
C GLN A 312 3.92 10.47 -16.45
N ALA A 313 2.64 10.84 -16.49
CA ALA A 313 1.90 11.26 -15.31
C ALA A 313 1.82 10.14 -14.27
N PHE A 314 1.54 8.90 -14.68
CA PHE A 314 1.55 7.74 -13.78
C PHE A 314 2.93 7.50 -13.18
N SER A 315 3.98 7.56 -13.99
CA SER A 315 5.36 7.37 -13.54
C SER A 315 5.75 8.41 -12.49
N GLN A 316 5.45 9.68 -12.72
CA GLN A 316 5.70 10.77 -11.77
C GLN A 316 4.90 10.60 -10.48
N TYR A 317 3.61 10.28 -10.60
CA TYR A 317 2.71 10.10 -9.45
C TYR A 317 3.14 8.95 -8.52
N ARG A 318 3.82 7.92 -9.05
CA ARG A 318 4.26 6.76 -8.27
C ARG A 318 5.70 6.85 -7.76
N GLN A 319 6.41 7.94 -8.04
CA GLN A 319 7.76 8.15 -7.50
C GLN A 319 7.75 8.49 -6.00
N PRO A 320 8.82 8.14 -5.25
CA PRO A 320 10.01 7.39 -5.72
C PRO A 320 9.79 5.87 -5.80
N ALA A 321 8.74 5.35 -5.16
CA ALA A 321 8.50 3.92 -4.99
C ALA A 321 8.56 3.10 -6.30
N LEU A 322 8.04 3.62 -7.40
CA LEU A 322 8.08 2.95 -8.70
C LEU A 322 9.50 2.81 -9.25
N ASN A 323 10.37 3.81 -9.03
CA ASN A 323 11.74 3.77 -9.50
C ASN A 323 12.53 2.72 -8.72
N ASP A 324 12.36 2.66 -7.40
CA ASP A 324 13.04 1.68 -6.55
C ASP A 324 12.62 0.25 -6.93
N PHE A 325 11.31 0.04 -7.14
CA PHE A 325 10.78 -1.24 -7.60
C PHE A 325 11.33 -1.63 -8.98
N ALA A 326 11.30 -0.70 -9.95
CA ALA A 326 11.79 -0.97 -11.30
C ALA A 326 13.30 -1.25 -11.31
N ALA A 327 14.09 -0.53 -10.52
CA ALA A 327 15.52 -0.77 -10.36
C ALA A 327 15.79 -2.15 -9.73
N HIS A 328 15.03 -2.53 -8.70
CA HIS A 328 15.13 -3.86 -8.10
C HIS A 328 14.79 -4.97 -9.11
N ALA A 329 13.71 -4.82 -9.88
CA ALA A 329 13.30 -5.78 -10.90
C ALA A 329 14.32 -5.88 -12.05
N ALA A 330 14.93 -4.77 -12.47
CA ALA A 330 15.98 -4.75 -13.50
C ALA A 330 17.26 -5.47 -13.03
N ALA A 331 17.59 -5.37 -11.74
CA ALA A 331 18.73 -6.09 -11.14
C ALA A 331 18.48 -7.59 -10.97
N HIS A 332 17.22 -8.04 -11.01
CA HIS A 332 16.81 -9.44 -10.82
C HIS A 332 15.87 -9.92 -11.94
N PRO A 333 16.34 -9.94 -13.20
CA PRO A 333 15.49 -10.31 -14.32
C PRO A 333 15.05 -11.78 -14.23
N PRO A 334 13.88 -12.12 -14.79
CA PRO A 334 13.46 -13.51 -14.97
C PRO A 334 14.53 -14.30 -15.75
N PRO A 335 14.70 -15.59 -15.45
CA PRO A 335 15.58 -16.46 -16.23
C PRO A 335 15.28 -16.39 -17.74
N GLY A 336 16.28 -16.04 -18.53
CA GLY A 336 16.17 -15.97 -19.99
C GLY A 336 15.54 -14.69 -20.56
N VAL A 337 15.28 -13.67 -19.74
CA VAL A 337 14.87 -12.33 -20.16
C VAL A 337 15.99 -11.35 -19.81
N ASN A 338 16.42 -10.51 -20.76
CA ASN A 338 17.37 -9.43 -20.49
C ASN A 338 16.62 -8.10 -20.50
N TYR A 339 16.60 -7.40 -19.36
CA TYR A 339 16.01 -6.06 -19.26
C TYR A 339 17.00 -4.94 -19.61
N ALA A 340 18.30 -5.25 -19.77
CA ALA A 340 19.30 -4.26 -20.17
C ALA A 340 18.97 -3.67 -21.56
N PRO A 341 19.18 -2.37 -21.76
CA PRO A 341 18.95 -1.70 -23.03
C PRO A 341 19.86 -2.17 -24.15
#